data_AF-A0A180GQI4-F1
#
_entry.id   AF-A0A180GQI4-F1
#
_cell.length_a   1.000
_cell.length_b   1.000
_cell.length_c   1.000
_cell.angle_alpha   90.00
_cell.angle_beta   90.00
_cell.angle_gamma   90.00
#
_symmetry.space_group_name_H-M   'P 1'
#
loop_
_entity.id
_entity.type
_entity.pdbx_description
1 polymer ?
#
loop_
_entity_poly.entity_id
_entity_poly.type
_entity_poly.pdbx_seq_one_letter_code
_entity_poly.pdbx_strand_id
1 'polypeptide(L)'
;MEPGPQSSTFQPLSRREEDEFQKRVKLAALKQCDPVVAAFASCSSTRTISVAWACRKEWKAVQECMQIHMTEEKIDIARREYMSKREELRVPYKKLS
;
A
#
# COMPACT_ATOMS: atom_id res chain seq x y z
N MET A 1 -22.46 -1.64 10.45
CA MET A 1 -21.91 -1.42 9.10
C MET A 1 -20.86 -2.48 8.87
N GLU A 2 -21.27 -3.59 8.27
CA GLU A 2 -20.40 -4.67 7.80
C GLU A 2 -20.05 -4.37 6.33
N PRO A 3 -18.78 -4.14 5.97
CA PRO A 3 -18.40 -4.08 4.56
C PRO A 3 -18.46 -5.50 3.98
N GLY A 4 -19.35 -5.68 3.00
CA GLY A 4 -19.73 -6.98 2.43
C GLY A 4 -18.59 -7.72 1.71
N PRO A 5 -18.77 -9.03 1.44
CA PRO A 5 -17.74 -9.86 0.87
C PRO A 5 -17.58 -9.58 -0.63
N GLN A 6 -16.50 -8.91 -1.01
CA GLN A 6 -16.12 -8.72 -2.42
C GLN A 6 -15.55 -10.04 -2.96
N SER A 7 -16.42 -10.89 -3.50
CA SER A 7 -16.13 -12.19 -4.10
C SER A 7 -15.91 -12.07 -5.61
N SER A 8 -14.66 -12.14 -6.08
CA SER A 8 -14.32 -12.39 -7.49
C SER A 8 -12.89 -12.94 -7.61
N THR A 9 -12.74 -14.27 -7.53
CA THR A 9 -11.46 -15.03 -7.63
C THR A 9 -10.36 -14.59 -6.66
N PHE A 10 -10.70 -14.41 -5.38
CA PHE A 10 -9.74 -14.14 -4.32
C PHE A 10 -9.30 -15.47 -3.69
N GLN A 11 -8.21 -16.05 -4.17
CA GLN A 11 -7.50 -17.02 -3.33
C GLN A 11 -7.00 -16.27 -2.09
N PRO A 12 -7.24 -16.77 -0.86
CA PRO A 12 -6.72 -16.14 0.33
C PRO A 12 -5.19 -16.08 0.26
N LEU A 13 -4.64 -14.88 0.48
CA LEU A 13 -3.20 -14.72 0.68
C LEU A 13 -2.83 -15.36 2.02
N SER A 14 -1.69 -16.04 2.09
CA SER A 14 -1.10 -16.38 3.38
C SER A 14 -0.79 -15.10 4.16
N ARG A 15 -0.74 -15.15 5.50
CA ARG A 15 -0.40 -13.97 6.33
C ARG A 15 0.87 -13.25 5.87
N ARG A 16 1.89 -14.02 5.48
CA ARG A 16 3.15 -13.46 4.96
C ARG A 16 2.95 -12.72 3.64
N GLU A 17 2.18 -13.30 2.72
CA GLU A 17 1.86 -12.68 1.43
C GLU A 17 1.02 -11.41 1.63
N GLU A 18 0.09 -11.43 2.59
CA GLU A 18 -0.73 -10.27 2.90
C GLU A 18 0.11 -9.13 3.50
N ASP A 19 1.05 -9.44 4.39
CA ASP A 19 2.02 -8.46 4.90
C ASP A 19 2.88 -7.87 3.78
N GLU A 20 3.38 -8.71 2.87
CA GLU A 20 4.16 -8.25 1.71
C GLU A 20 3.33 -7.40 0.76
N PHE A 21 2.10 -7.81 0.47
CA PHE A 21 1.15 -7.08 -0.36
C PHE A 21 0.86 -5.71 0.25
N GLN A 22 0.53 -5.64 1.55
CA GLN A 22 0.28 -4.38 2.24
C GLN A 22 1.50 -3.45 2.22
N LYS A 23 2.71 -4.00 2.39
CA LYS A 23 3.96 -3.22 2.28
C LYS A 23 4.15 -2.67 0.87
N ARG A 24 3.94 -3.48 -0.17
CA ARG A 24 4.06 -3.06 -1.57
C ARG A 24 3.06 -1.96 -1.93
N VAL A 25 1.79 -2.14 -1.55
CA VAL A 25 0.73 -1.16 -1.79
C VAL A 25 1.02 0.15 -1.04
N LYS A 26 1.41 0.07 0.24
CA LYS A 26 1.82 1.24 1.02
C LYS A 26 2.99 1.98 0.37
N LEU A 27 4.04 1.26 -0.05
CA LEU A 27 5.19 1.86 -0.71
C LEU A 27 4.81 2.51 -2.05
N ALA A 28 3.95 1.88 -2.84
CA ALA A 28 3.46 2.46 -4.09
C ALA A 28 2.67 3.74 -3.84
N ALA A 29 1.80 3.76 -2.83
CA ALA A 29 1.07 4.96 -2.42
C ALA A 29 2.01 6.08 -1.92
N LEU A 30 2.99 5.73 -1.08
CA LEU A 30 3.98 6.69 -0.57
C LEU A 30 4.81 7.32 -1.68
N LYS A 31 5.19 6.56 -2.72
CA LYS A 31 5.91 7.09 -3.89
C LYS A 31 5.09 8.12 -4.67
N GLN A 32 3.76 7.97 -4.74
CA GLN A 32 2.91 8.99 -5.38
C GLN A 32 2.76 10.25 -4.50
N CYS A 33 2.91 10.08 -3.18
CA CYS A 33 2.85 11.14 -2.19
C CYS A 33 4.22 11.68 -1.77
N ASP A 34 5.27 11.45 -2.55
CA ASP A 34 6.64 11.87 -2.25
C ASP A 34 6.79 13.34 -1.78
N PRO A 35 6.17 14.36 -2.42
CA PRO A 35 6.35 15.75 -1.98
C PRO A 35 5.81 16.02 -0.57
N VAL A 36 4.67 15.44 -0.19
CA VAL A 36 4.10 15.62 1.15
C VAL A 36 4.84 14.78 2.20
N VAL A 37 5.34 13.61 1.80
CA VAL A 37 6.19 12.76 2.65
C VAL A 37 7.53 13.44 2.91
N ALA A 38 8.14 14.09 1.93
CA ALA A 38 9.37 14.85 2.08
C ALA A 38 9.19 16.04 3.06
N ALA A 39 8.06 16.75 2.99
CA ALA A 39 7.75 17.82 3.94
C ALA A 39 7.61 17.27 5.38
N PHE A 40 6.92 16.15 5.55
CA PHE A 40 6.81 15.48 6.85
C PHE A 40 8.17 14.96 7.36
N ALA A 41 9.01 14.42 6.48
CA ALA A 41 10.36 13.97 6.82
C ALA A 41 11.25 15.15 7.25
N SER A 42 11.15 16.29 6.57
CA SER A 42 11.87 17.51 6.96
C SER A 42 11.45 18.01 8.34
N CYS A 43 10.15 18.00 8.65
CA CYS A 43 9.67 18.40 9.98
C CYS A 43 10.10 17.41 11.08
N SER A 44 9.94 16.11 10.83
CA SER A 44 10.26 15.07 11.81
C SER A 44 11.76 14.88 12.04
N SER A 45 12.63 15.23 11.08
CA SER A 45 14.08 15.14 11.25
C SER A 45 14.63 16.03 12.39
N THR A 46 13.92 17.11 12.72
CA THR A 46 14.36 18.07 13.76
C THR A 46 13.80 17.79 15.15
N ARG A 47 12.87 16.83 15.28
CA ARG A 47 12.08 16.60 16.50
C ARG A 47 11.97 15.10 16.74
N THR A 48 12.23 14.64 17.95
CA THR A 48 12.07 13.21 18.31
C THR A 48 10.88 12.98 19.24
N ILE A 49 10.61 13.92 20.15
CA ILE A 49 9.57 13.77 21.18
C ILE A 49 8.28 14.51 20.79
N SER A 50 8.38 15.68 20.14
CA SER A 50 7.23 16.55 19.86
C SER A 50 6.64 16.42 18.46
N VAL A 51 7.07 15.42 17.66
CA VAL A 51 6.66 15.23 16.25
C VAL A 51 5.15 15.13 16.10
N ALA A 52 4.49 14.36 16.97
CA ALA A 52 3.06 14.07 16.88
C ALA A 52 2.18 15.33 16.92
N TRP A 53 2.64 16.39 17.60
CA TRP A 53 1.93 17.67 17.67
C TRP A 53 2.51 18.70 16.69
N ALA A 54 3.84 18.80 16.61
CA ALA A 54 4.52 19.82 15.81
C ALA A 54 4.36 19.61 14.31
N CYS A 55 4.43 18.35 13.84
CA CYS A 55 4.34 18.00 12.42
C CYS A 55 2.95 17.50 12.03
N ARG A 56 1.93 17.82 12.84
CA ARG A 56 0.55 17.33 12.64
C ARG A 56 -0.04 17.80 11.32
N LYS A 57 0.33 19.00 10.85
CA LYS A 57 -0.13 19.58 9.59
C LYS A 57 0.46 18.81 8.40
N GLU A 58 1.76 18.58 8.38
CA GLU A 58 2.44 17.79 7.35
C GLU A 58 1.94 16.33 7.37
N TRP A 59 1.72 15.75 8.55
CA TRP A 59 1.13 14.42 8.69
C TRP A 59 -0.27 14.34 8.05
N LYS A 60 -1.13 15.33 8.28
CA LYS A 60 -2.46 15.39 7.64
C LYS A 60 -2.35 15.43 6.12
N ALA A 61 -1.44 16.23 5.57
CA ALA A 61 -1.22 16.27 4.13
C ALA A 61 -0.79 14.90 3.55
N VAL A 62 0.08 14.16 4.26
CA VAL A 62 0.44 12.79 3.89
C VAL A 62 -0.79 11.88 3.93
N GLN A 63 -1.62 11.97 4.98
CA GLN A 63 -2.82 11.15 5.10
C GLN A 63 -3.84 11.45 3.99
N GLU A 64 -4.09 12.72 3.70
CA GLU A 64 -4.99 13.15 2.62
C GLU A 64 -4.52 12.62 1.26
N CYS A 65 -3.21 12.69 0.98
CA CYS A 65 -2.67 12.11 -0.24
C CYS A 65 -2.80 10.58 -0.26
N MET A 66 -2.41 9.89 0.81
CA MET A 66 -2.49 8.42 0.88
C MET A 66 -3.91 7.90 0.70
N GLN A 67 -4.92 8.59 1.25
CA GLN A 67 -6.33 8.19 1.12
C GLN A 67 -6.79 8.09 -0.34
N ILE A 68 -6.28 8.95 -1.23
CA ILE A 68 -6.61 8.96 -2.67
C ILE A 68 -6.02 7.74 -3.39
N HIS A 69 -4.91 7.18 -2.88
CA HIS A 69 -4.23 6.02 -3.46
C HIS A 69 -4.61 4.70 -2.79
N MET A 70 -5.19 4.74 -1.59
CA MET A 70 -5.62 3.58 -0.80
C MET A 70 -7.13 3.33 -0.85
N THR A 71 -7.80 3.75 -1.92
CA THR A 71 -9.20 3.43 -2.19
C THR A 71 -9.36 1.92 -2.43
N GLU A 72 -10.51 1.36 -2.06
CA GLU A 72 -10.83 -0.07 -2.26
C GLU A 72 -10.62 -0.51 -3.71
N GLU A 73 -11.01 0.31 -4.69
CA GLU A 73 -10.79 0.06 -6.11
C GLU A 73 -9.32 -0.10 -6.49
N LYS A 74 -8.44 0.81 -6.05
CA LYS A 74 -6.99 0.71 -6.32
C LYS A 74 -6.35 -0.48 -5.61
N ILE A 75 -6.83 -0.82 -4.42
CA ILE A 75 -6.38 -2.00 -3.69
C ILE A 75 -6.82 -3.27 -4.42
N ASP A 76 -8.04 -3.32 -4.94
CA ASP A 76 -8.56 -4.42 -5.75
C ASP A 76 -7.75 -4.61 -7.03
N ILE A 77 -7.48 -3.54 -7.78
CA ILE A 77 -6.63 -3.58 -8.98
C ILE A 77 -5.24 -4.11 -8.62
N ALA A 78 -4.60 -3.55 -7.58
CA ALA A 78 -3.29 -4.00 -7.14
C ALA A 78 -3.29 -5.47 -6.71
N ARG A 79 -4.39 -5.95 -6.11
CA ARG A 79 -4.54 -7.35 -5.71
C ARG A 79 -4.74 -8.25 -6.92
N ARG A 80 -5.51 -7.84 -7.93
CA ARG A 80 -5.63 -8.56 -9.21
C ARG A 80 -4.27 -8.72 -9.89
N GLU A 81 -3.50 -7.63 -9.97
CA GLU A 81 -2.13 -7.69 -10.51
C GLU A 81 -1.21 -8.62 -9.71
N TYR A 82 -1.31 -8.59 -8.37
CA TYR A 82 -0.56 -9.48 -7.50
C TYR A 82 -0.90 -10.95 -7.76
N MET A 83 -2.20 -11.27 -7.92
CA MET A 83 -2.67 -12.62 -8.23
C MET A 83 -2.21 -13.08 -9.62
N SER A 84 -2.29 -12.23 -10.65
CA SER A 84 -1.80 -12.56 -12.00
C SER A 84 -0.32 -12.87 -12.01
N LYS A 85 0.51 -12.05 -11.36
CA LYS A 85 1.96 -12.32 -11.23
C LYS A 85 2.23 -13.61 -10.47
N ARG A 86 1.42 -13.93 -9.46
CA ARG A 86 1.56 -15.19 -8.72
C ARG A 86 1.23 -16.39 -9.59
N GLU A 87 0.22 -16.29 -10.45
CA GLU A 87 -0.08 -17.34 -11.42
C GLU A 87 1.06 -17.51 -12.43
N GLU A 88 1.59 -16.41 -12.99
CA GLU A 88 2.76 -16.43 -13.89
C GLU A 88 3.97 -17.12 -13.26
N LEU A 89 4.30 -16.79 -12.01
CA LEU A 89 5.40 -17.43 -11.27
C LEU A 89 5.11 -18.89 -10.90
N ARG A 90 3.84 -19.26 -10.74
CA ARG A 90 3.40 -20.64 -10.45
C ARG A 90 3.38 -21.51 -11.71
N VAL A 91 3.31 -20.92 -12.91
CA VAL A 91 3.53 -21.68 -14.14
C VAL A 91 4.95 -22.25 -14.04
N PRO A 92 5.11 -23.58 -13.91
CA PRO A 92 6.44 -24.14 -13.82
C PRO A 92 7.16 -23.77 -15.12
N TYR A 93 8.45 -23.47 -15.01
CA TYR A 93 9.45 -23.36 -16.09
C TYR A 93 9.36 -24.43 -17.20
N LYS A 94 8.46 -25.42 -17.08
CA LYS A 94 8.07 -26.48 -18.01
C LYS A 94 7.58 -26.01 -19.40
N LYS A 95 7.39 -24.72 -19.64
CA LYS A 95 7.15 -24.17 -20.99
C LYS A 95 8.40 -23.59 -21.66
N LEU A 96 9.55 -23.63 -20.97
CA LEU A 96 10.85 -23.12 -21.44
C LEU A 96 11.90 -24.24 -21.60
N SER A 97 11.47 -25.50 -21.70
CA SER A 97 12.33 -26.64 -22.01
C SER A 97 11.70 -27.53 -23.06
#